data_AF-A0A2Z7AP55-F1
#
_entry.id   AF-A0A2Z7AP55-F1
#
_cell.length_a   1.000
_cell.length_b   1.000
_cell.length_c   1.000
_cell.angle_alpha   90.00
_cell.angle_beta   90.00
_cell.angle_gamma   90.00
#
_symmetry.space_group_name_H-M   'P 1'
#
loop_
_entity.id
_entity.type
_entity.pdbx_description
1 polymer ?
#
loop_
_entity_poly.entity_id
_entity_poly.type
_entity_poly.pdbx_seq_one_letter_code
_entity_poly.pdbx_strand_id
1 'polypeptide(L)'
;MFSEIKTCTTAKEIWEKLTQICEGNDETKENKLTVAQQKYESIKMREGETMPEFDERFSAVVIELTSLGKEYSNRELALKVMRALPREWDVKTMAMRESKDLNKLELYDLFANLKAYEFELETRSEAGPLFVKKLKFMRKSYNPFFNYNKSEKISTDINGHDLIILKPGIKEIESELFWVKLHSTQNA
;
A
#
# COMPACT_ATOMS: atom_id res chain seq x y z
N MET A 1 -6.87 34.02 -2.05
CA MET A 1 -7.18 33.45 -3.37
C MET A 1 -7.40 34.53 -4.43
N PHE A 2 -8.48 35.33 -4.42
CA PHE A 2 -8.72 36.35 -5.48
C PHE A 2 -7.78 37.57 -5.46
N SER A 3 -7.18 37.91 -4.33
CA SER A 3 -6.24 39.04 -4.19
C SER A 3 -4.91 38.82 -4.92
N GLU A 4 -4.45 37.57 -5.05
CA GLU A 4 -3.16 37.23 -5.67
C GLU A 4 -3.25 37.09 -7.19
N ILE A 5 -4.45 36.81 -7.72
CA ILE A 5 -4.74 36.66 -9.14
C ILE A 5 -4.90 38.04 -9.81
N LYS A 6 -5.31 39.07 -9.06
CA LYS A 6 -5.49 40.46 -9.54
C LYS A 6 -4.22 41.10 -10.12
N THR A 7 -3.04 40.56 -9.81
CA THR A 7 -1.74 41.06 -10.29
C THR A 7 -1.29 40.41 -11.60
N CYS A 8 -1.98 39.37 -12.06
CA CYS A 8 -1.64 38.65 -13.28
C CYS A 8 -2.27 39.36 -14.47
N THR A 9 -1.49 39.64 -15.50
CA THR A 9 -1.96 40.35 -16.70
C THR A 9 -2.24 39.39 -17.84
N THR A 10 -1.75 38.15 -17.77
CA THR A 10 -1.98 37.13 -18.81
C THR A 10 -2.74 35.91 -18.30
N ALA A 11 -3.55 35.31 -19.18
CA ALA A 11 -4.29 34.08 -18.89
C ALA A 11 -3.37 32.92 -18.49
N LYS A 12 -2.13 32.90 -19.02
CA LYS A 12 -1.10 31.92 -18.66
C LYS A 12 -0.68 32.04 -17.19
N GLU A 13 -0.39 33.24 -16.70
CA GLU A 13 -0.01 33.48 -15.30
C GLU A 13 -1.16 33.16 -14.33
N ILE A 14 -2.40 33.48 -14.73
CA ILE A 14 -3.60 33.14 -13.96
C ILE A 14 -3.73 31.61 -13.85
N TRP A 15 -3.54 30.91 -14.97
CA TRP A 15 -3.60 29.44 -15.02
C TRP A 15 -2.48 28.82 -14.17
N GLU A 16 -1.22 29.24 -14.33
CA GLU A 16 -0.08 28.76 -13.53
C GLU A 16 -0.29 28.97 -12.02
N LYS A 17 -0.80 30.14 -11.61
CA LYS A 17 -1.14 30.40 -10.18
C LYS A 17 -2.29 29.54 -9.68
N LEU A 18 -3.34 29.34 -10.49
CA LEU A 18 -4.45 28.46 -10.13
C LEU A 18 -3.98 27.01 -10.00
N THR A 19 -3.15 26.54 -10.91
CA THR A 19 -2.51 25.22 -10.84
C THR A 19 -1.68 25.09 -9.57
N GLN A 20 -0.84 26.09 -9.24
CA GLN A 20 -0.03 26.09 -8.03
C GLN A 20 -0.86 26.07 -6.73
N ILE A 21 -1.99 26.78 -6.69
CA ILE A 21 -2.87 26.82 -5.52
C ILE A 21 -3.71 25.52 -5.42
N CYS A 22 -4.14 24.95 -6.54
CA CYS A 22 -5.02 23.78 -6.57
C CYS A 22 -4.26 22.44 -6.46
N GLU A 23 -3.06 22.32 -7.04
CA GLU A 23 -2.21 21.12 -6.92
C GLU A 23 -1.35 21.13 -5.64
N GLY A 24 -1.26 22.29 -4.98
CA GLY A 24 -0.33 22.59 -3.90
C GLY A 24 1.04 22.98 -4.45
N ASN A 25 1.68 24.00 -3.86
CA ASN A 25 3.08 24.30 -4.16
C ASN A 25 3.96 23.09 -3.80
N ASP A 26 5.13 22.95 -4.41
CA ASP A 26 6.07 21.84 -4.11
C ASP A 26 6.37 21.73 -2.62
N GLU A 27 6.35 22.87 -1.91
CA GLU A 27 6.45 22.98 -0.46
C GLU A 27 5.31 22.23 0.28
N THR A 28 4.07 22.24 -0.23
CA THR A 28 2.95 21.45 0.32
C THR A 28 3.16 19.95 0.10
N LYS A 29 3.74 19.54 -1.03
CA LYS A 29 4.08 18.13 -1.30
C LYS A 29 5.25 17.67 -0.42
N GLU A 30 6.29 18.48 -0.27
CA GLU A 30 7.40 18.22 0.64
C GLU A 30 6.96 18.18 2.12
N ASN A 31 6.06 19.08 2.52
CA ASN A 31 5.51 19.09 3.87
C ASN A 31 4.68 17.81 4.14
N LYS A 32 3.85 17.38 3.17
CA LYS A 32 3.12 16.10 3.27
C LYS A 32 4.06 14.91 3.38
N LEU A 33 5.11 14.87 2.55
CA LEU A 33 6.14 13.81 2.61
C LEU A 33 6.85 13.80 3.96
N THR A 34 7.25 14.96 4.46
CA THR A 34 7.89 15.11 5.78
C THR A 34 6.99 14.59 6.90
N VAL A 35 5.71 14.96 6.89
CA VAL A 35 4.73 14.48 7.88
C VAL A 35 4.52 12.97 7.78
N ALA A 36 4.35 12.43 6.57
CA ALA A 36 4.20 10.99 6.36
C ALA A 36 5.46 10.22 6.81
N GLN A 37 6.64 10.75 6.56
CA GLN A 37 7.90 10.18 7.01
C GLN A 37 8.00 10.19 8.54
N GLN A 38 7.59 11.26 9.20
CA GLN A 38 7.54 11.32 10.67
C GLN A 38 6.54 10.32 11.25
N LYS A 39 5.38 10.13 10.63
CA LYS A 39 4.41 9.09 11.02
C LYS A 39 5.05 7.71 10.90
N TYR A 40 5.74 7.43 9.79
CA TYR A 40 6.45 6.17 9.58
C TYR A 40 7.54 5.99 10.63
N GLU A 41 8.34 7.01 10.91
CA GLU A 41 9.43 6.86 11.87
C GLU A 41 8.95 6.64 13.30
N SER A 42 7.88 7.32 13.69
CA SER A 42 7.28 7.21 15.02
C SER A 42 6.33 6.01 15.19
N ILE A 43 6.03 5.27 14.11
CA ILE A 43 5.06 4.18 14.18
C ILE A 43 5.54 3.08 15.13
N LYS A 44 4.66 2.76 16.08
CA LYS A 44 4.78 1.66 17.04
C LYS A 44 3.41 1.04 17.24
N MET A 45 3.42 -0.23 17.59
CA MET A 45 2.22 -0.91 18.06
C MET A 45 1.81 -0.29 19.39
N ARG A 46 0.53 0.05 19.52
CA ARG A 46 0.00 0.67 20.74
C ARG A 46 -0.31 -0.40 21.78
N GLU A 47 -0.42 0.00 23.04
CA GLU A 47 -0.88 -0.90 24.10
C GLU A 47 -2.34 -1.30 23.85
N GLY A 48 -2.63 -2.60 23.91
CA GLY A 48 -3.97 -3.16 23.65
C GLY A 48 -4.40 -3.16 22.18
N GLU A 49 -3.54 -2.71 21.26
CA GLU A 49 -3.79 -2.83 19.83
C GLU A 49 -3.53 -4.25 19.35
N THR A 50 -4.38 -4.75 18.46
CA THR A 50 -4.21 -6.07 17.85
C THR A 50 -3.31 -6.02 16.61
N MET A 51 -2.69 -7.14 16.23
CA MET A 51 -1.84 -7.21 15.05
C MET A 51 -2.56 -6.82 13.75
N PRO A 52 -3.84 -7.15 13.51
CA PRO A 52 -4.58 -6.66 12.34
C PRO A 52 -4.76 -5.13 12.32
N GLU A 53 -5.05 -4.50 13.45
CA GLU A 53 -5.18 -3.03 13.54
C GLU A 53 -3.83 -2.35 13.31
N PHE A 54 -2.75 -2.91 13.86
CA PHE A 54 -1.40 -2.42 13.62
C PHE A 54 -0.98 -2.54 12.15
N ASP A 55 -1.29 -3.68 11.49
CA ASP A 55 -1.07 -3.89 10.06
C ASP A 55 -1.78 -2.83 9.22
N GLU A 56 -3.08 -2.58 9.48
CA GLU A 56 -3.84 -1.58 8.73
C GLU A 56 -3.21 -0.18 8.84
N ARG A 57 -2.84 0.25 10.06
CA ARG A 57 -2.18 1.54 10.26
C ARG A 57 -0.81 1.62 9.58
N PHE A 58 -0.02 0.55 9.68
CA PHE A 58 1.30 0.52 9.07
C PHE A 58 1.20 0.56 7.54
N SER A 59 0.34 -0.27 6.97
CA SER A 59 0.07 -0.33 5.53
C SER A 59 -0.45 1.00 4.99
N ALA A 60 -1.34 1.69 5.72
CA ALA A 60 -1.83 3.02 5.34
C ALA A 60 -0.70 4.05 5.22
N VAL A 61 0.25 4.05 6.18
CA VAL A 61 1.41 4.97 6.16
C VAL A 61 2.37 4.63 5.01
N VAL A 62 2.60 3.34 4.74
CA VAL A 62 3.42 2.92 3.59
C VAL A 62 2.76 3.32 2.27
N ILE A 63 1.45 3.14 2.12
CA ILE A 63 0.70 3.57 0.92
C ILE A 63 0.78 5.08 0.74
N GLU A 64 0.61 5.86 1.81
CA GLU A 64 0.77 7.34 1.81
C GLU A 64 2.17 7.72 1.30
N LEU A 65 3.22 7.11 1.84
CA LEU A 65 4.61 7.37 1.42
C LEU A 65 4.89 6.96 -0.04
N THR A 66 4.42 5.79 -0.46
CA THR A 66 4.58 5.33 -1.85
C THR A 66 3.86 6.27 -2.82
N SER A 67 2.66 6.76 -2.47
CA SER A 67 1.93 7.76 -3.28
C SER A 67 2.65 9.10 -3.40
N LEU A 68 3.55 9.41 -2.45
CA LEU A 68 4.40 10.60 -2.45
C LEU A 68 5.77 10.33 -3.08
N GLY A 69 5.97 9.16 -3.70
CA GLY A 69 7.19 8.78 -4.41
C GLY A 69 8.29 8.18 -3.54
N LYS A 70 7.99 7.85 -2.27
CA LYS A 70 8.95 7.20 -1.37
C LYS A 70 8.73 5.69 -1.35
N GLU A 71 9.65 4.95 -1.93
CA GLU A 71 9.65 3.49 -1.92
C GLU A 71 10.53 2.91 -0.80
N TYR A 72 10.17 1.73 -0.31
CA TYR A 72 10.93 0.97 0.68
C TYR A 72 11.14 -0.45 0.17
N SER A 73 12.33 -0.99 0.40
CA SER A 73 12.59 -2.40 0.17
C SER A 73 11.83 -3.28 1.18
N ASN A 74 11.56 -4.53 0.78
CA ASN A 74 11.00 -5.55 1.66
C ASN A 74 11.74 -5.67 3.00
N ARG A 75 13.09 -5.61 2.94
CA ARG A 75 13.93 -5.67 4.13
C ARG A 75 13.71 -4.49 5.06
N GLU A 76 13.62 -3.26 4.52
CA GLU A 76 13.39 -2.05 5.32
C GLU A 76 12.04 -2.10 6.02
N LEU A 77 10.98 -2.47 5.30
CA LEU A 77 9.63 -2.62 5.85
C LEU A 77 9.61 -3.70 6.93
N ALA A 78 10.20 -4.86 6.67
CA ALA A 78 10.23 -5.95 7.63
C ALA A 78 10.97 -5.57 8.92
N LEU A 79 12.14 -4.94 8.80
CA LEU A 79 12.89 -4.46 9.95
C LEU A 79 12.18 -3.32 10.69
N LYS A 80 11.40 -2.49 9.98
CA LYS A 80 10.61 -1.43 10.61
C LYS A 80 9.49 -2.03 11.46
N VAL A 81 8.70 -2.94 10.90
CA VAL A 81 7.64 -3.67 11.63
C VAL A 81 8.24 -4.34 12.87
N MET A 82 9.30 -5.14 12.72
CA MET A 82 9.90 -5.85 13.85
C MET A 82 10.43 -4.93 14.97
N ARG A 83 10.83 -3.69 14.66
CA ARG A 83 11.27 -2.69 15.65
C ARG A 83 10.11 -1.91 16.28
N ALA A 84 8.97 -1.88 15.59
CA ALA A 84 7.76 -1.20 16.03
C ALA A 84 6.90 -2.06 16.96
N LEU A 85 7.16 -3.38 17.02
CA LEU A 85 6.47 -4.30 17.91
C LEU A 85 6.94 -4.18 19.37
N PRO A 86 6.07 -4.51 20.34
CA PRO A 86 6.41 -4.58 21.76
C PRO A 86 7.46 -5.67 22.07
N ARG A 87 8.13 -5.59 23.22
CA ARG A 87 9.24 -6.49 23.60
C ARG A 87 8.82 -7.95 23.70
N GLU A 88 7.55 -8.20 23.97
CA GLU A 88 6.93 -9.53 24.04
C GLU A 88 7.09 -10.29 22.71
N TRP A 89 7.30 -9.58 21.60
CA TRP A 89 7.50 -10.15 20.27
C TRP A 89 8.98 -10.42 19.94
N ASP A 90 9.93 -10.11 20.83
CA ASP A 90 11.38 -10.19 20.55
C ASP A 90 11.80 -11.59 20.13
N VAL A 91 11.31 -12.63 20.81
CA VAL A 91 11.63 -14.04 20.47
C VAL A 91 11.15 -14.38 19.06
N LYS A 92 9.92 -14.00 18.72
CA LYS A 92 9.34 -14.25 17.40
C LYS A 92 10.11 -13.52 16.30
N THR A 93 10.40 -12.23 16.52
CA THR A 93 11.10 -11.40 15.53
C THR A 93 12.57 -11.84 15.36
N MET A 94 13.24 -12.28 16.43
CA MET A 94 14.58 -12.87 16.37
C MET A 94 14.59 -14.15 15.52
N ALA A 95 13.70 -15.10 15.81
CA ALA A 95 13.59 -16.34 15.03
C ALA A 95 13.30 -16.06 13.54
N MET A 96 12.49 -15.05 13.22
CA MET A 96 12.24 -14.65 11.83
C MET A 96 13.47 -14.06 11.14
N ARG A 97 14.29 -13.28 11.86
CA ARG A 97 15.55 -12.73 11.31
C ARG A 97 16.56 -13.82 10.97
N GLU A 98 16.60 -14.90 11.75
CA GLU A 98 17.52 -16.01 11.54
C GLU A 98 17.06 -16.99 10.46
N SER A 99 15.74 -17.19 10.33
CA SER A 99 15.18 -18.24 9.46
C SER A 99 14.67 -17.76 8.10
N LYS A 100 14.42 -16.45 7.91
CA LYS A 100 13.85 -15.92 6.67
C LYS A 100 14.82 -14.97 5.95
N ASP A 101 14.80 -15.04 4.62
CA ASP A 101 15.44 -14.02 3.78
C ASP A 101 14.57 -12.75 3.73
N LEU A 102 14.93 -11.74 4.54
CA LEU A 102 14.16 -10.50 4.65
C LEU A 102 14.10 -9.69 3.34
N ASN A 103 15.00 -9.93 2.38
CA ASN A 103 14.95 -9.24 1.08
C ASN A 103 13.80 -9.75 0.21
N LYS A 104 13.38 -11.00 0.44
CA LYS A 104 12.30 -11.67 -0.31
C LYS A 104 11.01 -11.78 0.50
N LEU A 105 11.02 -11.35 1.76
CA LEU A 105 9.86 -11.41 2.63
C LEU A 105 8.94 -10.22 2.35
N GLU A 106 7.85 -10.47 1.64
CA GLU A 106 6.84 -9.44 1.41
C GLU A 106 6.16 -9.01 2.71
N LEU A 107 5.74 -7.75 2.77
CA LEU A 107 5.08 -7.17 3.94
C LEU A 107 3.83 -7.96 4.34
N TYR A 108 3.07 -8.43 3.35
CA TYR A 108 1.90 -9.26 3.55
C TYR A 108 2.25 -10.58 4.26
N ASP A 109 3.27 -11.30 3.81
CA ASP A 109 3.69 -12.57 4.40
C ASP A 109 4.24 -12.40 5.82
N LEU A 110 4.89 -11.26 6.09
CA LEU A 110 5.30 -10.87 7.42
C LEU A 110 4.09 -10.74 8.35
N PHE A 111 3.11 -9.90 7.99
CA PHE A 111 1.92 -9.70 8.82
C PHE A 111 1.06 -10.95 8.94
N ALA A 112 0.95 -11.77 7.89
CA ALA A 112 0.28 -13.07 7.98
C ALA A 112 0.92 -13.97 9.04
N ASN A 113 2.25 -13.99 9.11
CA ASN A 113 2.99 -14.76 10.12
C ASN A 113 2.79 -14.22 11.54
N LEU A 114 2.77 -12.89 11.69
CA LEU A 114 2.59 -12.23 12.99
C LEU A 114 1.17 -12.42 13.52
N LYS A 115 0.13 -12.28 12.68
CA LYS A 115 -1.27 -12.56 13.05
C LYS A 115 -1.49 -14.01 13.46
N ALA A 116 -0.85 -14.96 12.76
CA ALA A 116 -0.89 -16.36 13.15
C ALA A 116 -0.28 -16.59 14.54
N TYR A 117 0.82 -15.91 14.85
CA TYR A 117 1.45 -15.99 16.17
C TYR A 117 0.63 -15.33 17.27
N GLU A 118 0.01 -14.17 17.02
CA GLU A 118 -0.93 -13.54 17.97
C GLU A 118 -2.05 -14.51 18.36
N PHE A 119 -2.63 -15.17 17.35
CA PHE A 119 -3.68 -16.16 17.56
C PHE A 119 -3.19 -17.38 18.37
N GLU A 120 -1.95 -17.83 18.15
CA GLU A 120 -1.34 -18.91 18.96
C GLU A 120 -1.13 -18.50 20.41
N LEU A 121 -0.77 -17.24 20.69
CA LEU A 121 -0.64 -16.71 22.05
C LEU A 121 -1.98 -16.66 22.76
N GLU A 122 -3.02 -16.12 22.10
CA GLU A 122 -4.37 -16.04 22.64
C GLU A 122 -4.93 -17.43 22.97
N THR A 123 -4.71 -18.39 22.07
CA THR A 123 -5.21 -19.77 22.24
C THR A 123 -4.42 -20.63 23.22
N ARG A 124 -3.20 -20.24 23.61
CA ARG A 124 -2.49 -20.88 24.74
C ARG A 124 -3.04 -20.43 26.10
N SER A 125 -3.71 -19.29 26.14
CA SER A 125 -4.49 -18.84 27.31
C SER A 125 -5.76 -19.71 27.49
N GLU A 126 -6.31 -20.26 26.40
CA GLU A 126 -7.52 -21.10 26.39
C GLU A 126 -7.28 -22.47 25.71
N ALA A 127 -6.75 -23.46 26.45
CA ALA A 127 -6.39 -24.76 25.88
C ALA A 127 -7.62 -25.65 25.51
N GLY A 128 -7.88 -25.90 24.22
CA GLY A 128 -8.87 -26.89 23.79
C GLY A 128 -8.80 -27.37 22.32
N PRO A 129 -9.40 -28.55 21.99
CA PRO A 129 -9.35 -29.22 20.67
C PRO A 129 -9.99 -28.45 19.49
N LEU A 130 -10.53 -27.24 19.74
CA LEU A 130 -10.93 -26.28 18.71
C LEU A 130 -9.75 -25.80 17.83
N PHE A 131 -8.53 -25.88 18.37
CA PHE A 131 -7.26 -25.47 17.76
C PHE A 131 -7.05 -26.03 16.34
N VAL A 132 -7.10 -27.36 16.17
CA VAL A 132 -6.79 -28.00 14.88
C VAL A 132 -7.85 -27.77 13.80
N LYS A 133 -9.12 -27.60 14.21
CA LYS A 133 -10.23 -27.37 13.27
C LYS A 133 -10.24 -25.91 12.80
N LYS A 134 -9.97 -24.95 13.69
CA LYS A 134 -9.98 -23.52 13.37
C LYS A 134 -8.76 -23.07 12.57
N LEU A 135 -7.56 -23.61 12.83
CA LEU A 135 -6.37 -23.41 11.97
C LEU A 135 -6.60 -23.89 10.53
N LYS A 136 -7.21 -25.06 10.36
CA LYS A 136 -7.55 -25.62 9.04
C LYS A 136 -8.63 -24.79 8.33
N PHE A 137 -9.51 -24.14 9.09
CA PHE A 137 -10.55 -23.26 8.57
C PHE A 137 -10.00 -21.88 8.16
N MET A 138 -9.16 -21.25 8.99
CA MET A 138 -8.49 -19.98 8.68
C MET A 138 -7.59 -20.08 7.44
N ARG A 139 -6.84 -21.20 7.30
CA ARG A 139 -6.06 -21.48 6.08
C ARG A 139 -6.94 -21.66 4.83
N LYS A 140 -8.23 -21.96 5.00
CA LYS A 140 -9.19 -22.25 3.92
C LYS A 140 -10.13 -21.08 3.63
N SER A 141 -10.40 -20.18 4.60
CA SER A 141 -11.30 -19.03 4.46
C SER A 141 -10.59 -17.75 4.03
N TYR A 142 -9.25 -17.70 4.08
CA TYR A 142 -8.49 -16.56 3.56
C TYR A 142 -8.58 -16.54 2.03
N ASN A 143 -9.47 -15.70 1.51
CA ASN A 143 -9.72 -15.46 0.10
C ASN A 143 -8.99 -14.16 -0.31
N PRO A 144 -8.14 -14.14 -1.36
CA PRO A 144 -7.12 -13.12 -1.60
C PRO A 144 -7.65 -11.82 -2.25
N PHE A 145 -8.85 -11.38 -1.91
CA PHE A 145 -9.56 -10.33 -2.67
C PHE A 145 -9.09 -8.88 -2.44
N PHE A 146 -8.09 -8.63 -1.57
CA PHE A 146 -7.39 -7.35 -1.54
C PHE A 146 -5.94 -7.55 -1.96
N ASN A 147 -5.77 -7.65 -3.27
CA ASN A 147 -4.50 -7.74 -3.96
C ASN A 147 -4.03 -6.31 -4.28
N TYR A 148 -3.14 -5.74 -3.46
CA TYR A 148 -2.37 -4.57 -3.87
C TYR A 148 -1.23 -5.05 -4.79
N ASN A 149 -1.46 -4.83 -6.10
CA ASN A 149 -0.51 -4.80 -7.20
C ASN A 149 0.53 -5.94 -7.30
N LYS A 150 0.04 -7.12 -7.69
CA LYS A 150 0.82 -8.10 -8.45
C LYS A 150 1.22 -7.51 -9.81
N SER A 151 2.46 -7.02 -9.94
CA SER A 151 3.04 -6.64 -11.23
C SER A 151 3.00 -7.83 -12.19
N GLU A 152 2.57 -7.54 -13.41
CA GLU A 152 2.24 -8.46 -14.50
C GLU A 152 3.40 -9.36 -14.91
N LYS A 153 3.10 -10.64 -15.17
CA LYS A 153 3.96 -11.48 -16.01
C LYS A 153 3.66 -11.13 -17.46
N ILE A 154 4.62 -10.51 -18.13
CA ILE A 154 4.62 -10.34 -19.58
C ILE A 154 4.72 -11.75 -20.18
N SER A 155 3.67 -12.19 -20.89
CA SER A 155 3.71 -13.36 -21.74
C SER A 155 3.70 -12.87 -23.17
N THR A 156 4.83 -12.97 -23.86
CA THR A 156 4.92 -12.77 -25.31
C THR A 156 4.31 -13.97 -26.02
N ASP A 157 3.62 -13.74 -27.14
CA ASP A 157 3.20 -14.83 -28.02
C ASP A 157 4.39 -15.44 -28.79
N ILE A 158 4.14 -16.52 -29.54
CA ILE A 158 5.16 -17.24 -30.33
C ILE A 158 5.78 -16.41 -31.46
N ASN A 159 5.32 -15.18 -31.69
CA ASN A 159 5.82 -14.25 -32.70
C ASN A 159 6.37 -12.94 -32.11
N GLY A 160 6.42 -12.80 -30.78
CA GLY A 160 7.08 -11.69 -30.10
C GLY A 160 6.30 -10.36 -30.11
N HIS A 161 4.98 -10.37 -30.26
CA HIS A 161 4.16 -9.17 -30.10
C HIS A 161 3.41 -9.14 -28.76
N ASP A 162 3.38 -7.98 -28.11
CA ASP A 162 2.72 -7.78 -26.82
C ASP A 162 1.18 -7.81 -26.98
N LEU A 163 0.52 -8.70 -26.23
CA LEU A 163 -0.93 -8.79 -26.16
C LEU A 163 -1.48 -7.79 -25.12
N ILE A 164 -2.21 -6.78 -25.61
CA ILE A 164 -2.98 -5.85 -24.76
C ILE A 164 -4.21 -6.59 -24.22
N ILE A 165 -4.21 -6.96 -22.94
CA ILE A 165 -5.40 -7.50 -22.26
C ILE A 165 -6.18 -6.35 -21.63
N LEU A 166 -7.34 -6.04 -22.20
CA LEU A 166 -8.32 -5.11 -21.63
C LEU A 166 -8.92 -5.69 -20.34
N LYS A 167 -8.87 -4.93 -19.24
CA LYS A 167 -9.43 -5.30 -17.93
C LYS A 167 -10.97 -5.31 -17.95
N PRO A 168 -11.65 -6.28 -17.31
CA PRO A 168 -13.08 -6.20 -17.03
C PRO A 168 -13.32 -5.47 -15.69
N GLY A 169 -14.19 -4.46 -15.67
CA GLY A 169 -14.73 -3.91 -14.41
C GLY A 169 -14.58 -2.41 -14.16
N ILE A 170 -14.31 -1.58 -15.17
CA ILE A 170 -14.70 -0.16 -15.10
C ILE A 170 -16.21 -0.12 -15.30
N LYS A 171 -16.94 0.32 -14.27
CA LYS A 171 -18.35 0.65 -14.37
C LYS A 171 -18.52 1.82 -15.35
N GLU A 172 -18.66 1.50 -16.62
CA GLU A 172 -19.73 1.94 -17.54
C GLU A 172 -20.04 3.44 -17.73
N ILE A 173 -19.16 4.37 -17.37
CA ILE A 173 -19.35 5.80 -17.73
C ILE A 173 -18.12 6.45 -18.38
N GLU A 174 -16.91 5.89 -18.23
CA GLU A 174 -15.70 6.47 -18.84
C GLU A 174 -15.30 5.85 -20.19
N SER A 175 -15.90 4.73 -20.60
CA SER A 175 -15.57 4.06 -21.86
C SER A 175 -16.13 4.77 -23.11
N GLU A 176 -17.24 5.52 -22.99
CA GLU A 176 -17.82 6.23 -24.14
C GLU A 176 -17.04 7.51 -24.50
N LEU A 177 -16.47 8.21 -23.51
CA LEU A 177 -15.67 9.41 -23.75
C LEU A 177 -14.36 9.11 -24.49
N PHE A 178 -13.83 7.90 -24.32
CA PHE A 178 -12.60 7.47 -24.99
C PHE A 178 -12.83 7.08 -26.47
N TRP A 179 -13.96 6.44 -26.78
CA TRP A 179 -14.34 6.11 -28.17
C TRP A 179 -14.65 7.35 -29.02
N VAL A 180 -15.32 8.37 -28.46
CA VAL A 180 -15.61 9.63 -29.18
C VAL A 180 -14.32 10.41 -29.49
N LYS A 181 -13.31 10.35 -28.61
CA LYS A 181 -12.02 11.02 -28.83
C LYS A 181 -11.20 10.36 -29.94
N LEU A 182 -11.21 9.03 -30.01
CA LEU A 182 -10.37 8.27 -30.95
C LEU A 182 -10.85 8.39 -32.41
N HIS A 183 -12.17 8.42 -32.65
CA HIS A 183 -12.72 8.54 -34.00
C HIS A 183 -12.69 9.98 -34.55
N SER A 184 -12.62 11.00 -33.70
CA SER A 184 -12.48 12.39 -34.15
C SER A 184 -11.06 12.73 -34.62
N THR A 185 -10.05 11.96 -34.23
CA THR A 185 -8.63 12.19 -34.61
C THR A 185 -8.18 11.42 -35.85
N GLN A 186 -9.05 10.60 -36.45
CA GLN A 186 -8.75 9.87 -37.69
C GLN A 186 -9.49 10.39 -38.92
N ASN A 187 -10.25 11.49 -38.79
CA ASN A 187 -11.01 12.07 -39.91
C ASN A 187 -10.80 13.59 -40.10
N ALA A 188 -9.60 14.09 -39.80
CA ALA A 188 -9.15 15.44 -40.17
C ALA A 188 -7.79 15.37 -40.88
#